data_AF-A0A5B0M6H2-F1
#
_entry.id   AF-A0A5B0M6H2-F1
#
_cell.length_a   1.000
_cell.length_b   1.000
_cell.length_c   1.000
_cell.angle_alpha   90.00
_cell.angle_beta   90.00
_cell.angle_gamma   90.00
#
_symmetry.space_group_name_H-M   'P 1'
#
loop_
_entity.id
_entity.type
_entity.pdbx_description
1 polymer ?
#
loop_
_entity_poly.entity_id
_entity_poly.type
_entity_poly.pdbx_seq_one_letter_code
_entity_poly.pdbx_strand_id
1 'polypeptide(L)'
;MGLRDHLRPANQILGAYTSTMKVRLAYIRLEVVHHYLNPDPATNLSQWDIIDRRLEFLRRQSLNYKQAYARLIIKTDRELFGDFEFRDIPRDAIVLPSESQVQQEIGAANHVGPVGNGANETMVVDQDVFM
;
A
#
# COMPACT_ATOMS: atom_id res chain seq x y z
N MET A 1 -25.86 -4.65 -32.71
CA MET A 1 -25.01 -3.44 -32.65
C MET A 1 -24.43 -3.37 -31.24
N GLY A 2 -23.20 -3.85 -31.05
CA GLY A 2 -22.56 -3.83 -29.72
C GLY A 2 -22.18 -2.40 -29.33
N LEU A 3 -22.51 -1.99 -28.10
CA LEU A 3 -22.00 -0.74 -27.53
C LEU A 3 -20.47 -0.79 -27.65
N ARG A 4 -19.90 0.19 -28.34
CA ARG A 4 -18.46 0.44 -28.27
C ARG A 4 -18.14 0.70 -26.81
N ASP A 5 -17.35 -0.16 -26.18
CA ASP A 5 -16.84 0.05 -24.83
C ASP A 5 -16.03 1.35 -24.85
N HIS A 6 -16.62 2.45 -24.36
CA HIS A 6 -15.90 3.70 -24.23
C HIS A 6 -15.00 3.57 -23.02
N LEU A 7 -13.67 3.60 -23.26
CA LEU A 7 -12.69 3.60 -22.18
C LEU A 7 -13.02 4.75 -21.23
N ARG A 8 -13.21 4.42 -19.94
CA ARG A 8 -13.50 5.41 -18.92
C ARG A 8 -12.32 6.39 -18.77
N PRO A 9 -12.57 7.69 -18.60
CA PRO A 9 -11.50 8.64 -18.32
C PRO A 9 -10.85 8.34 -16.97
N ALA A 10 -9.54 8.64 -16.86
CA ALA A 10 -8.73 8.23 -15.71
C ALA A 10 -9.29 8.72 -14.36
N ASN A 11 -9.83 9.94 -14.31
CA ASN A 11 -10.46 10.49 -13.10
C ASN A 11 -11.68 9.67 -12.62
N GLN A 12 -12.47 9.12 -13.54
CA GLN A 12 -13.62 8.28 -13.21
C GLN A 12 -13.18 6.90 -12.70
N ILE A 13 -12.08 6.38 -13.24
CA ILE A 13 -11.47 5.13 -12.75
C ILE A 13 -10.92 5.34 -11.34
N LEU A 14 -10.15 6.41 -11.11
CA LEU A 14 -9.56 6.74 -9.82
C LEU A 14 -10.62 7.07 -8.76
N GLY A 15 -11.71 7.75 -9.15
CA GLY A 15 -12.85 8.04 -8.28
C GLY A 15 -13.66 6.80 -7.88
N ALA A 16 -13.58 5.72 -8.66
CA ALA A 16 -14.24 4.44 -8.35
C ALA A 16 -13.43 3.57 -7.37
N TYR A 17 -12.16 3.89 -7.09
CA TYR A 17 -11.34 3.10 -6.19
C TYR A 17 -11.67 3.39 -4.73
N THR A 18 -12.11 2.36 -4.02
CA THR A 18 -12.25 2.40 -2.56
C THR A 18 -10.89 2.58 -1.90
N SER A 19 -10.86 3.04 -0.65
CA SER A 19 -9.62 3.15 0.14
C SER A 19 -8.87 1.82 0.22
N THR A 20 -9.60 0.72 0.41
CA THR A 20 -9.03 -0.65 0.39
C THR A 20 -8.37 -0.98 -0.94
N MET A 21 -8.99 -0.66 -2.08
CA MET A 21 -8.38 -0.89 -3.40
C MET A 21 -7.11 -0.06 -3.57
N LYS A 22 -7.12 1.21 -3.16
CA LYS A 22 -5.92 2.06 -3.22
C LYS A 22 -4.78 1.47 -2.41
N VAL A 23 -5.05 0.98 -1.20
CA VAL A 23 -4.04 0.35 -0.33
C VAL A 23 -3.49 -0.93 -0.96
N ARG A 24 -4.35 -1.79 -1.52
CA ARG A 24 -3.92 -3.02 -2.19
C ARG A 24 -3.05 -2.73 -3.42
N LEU A 25 -3.44 -1.75 -4.25
CA LEU A 25 -2.66 -1.34 -5.42
C LEU A 25 -1.30 -0.77 -5.03
N ALA A 26 -1.26 0.12 -4.04
CA ALA A 26 -0.02 0.68 -3.49
C ALA A 26 0.90 -0.41 -2.92
N TYR A 27 0.34 -1.33 -2.14
CA TYR A 27 1.08 -2.47 -1.58
C TYR A 27 1.67 -3.36 -2.67
N ILE A 28 0.86 -3.80 -3.65
CA ILE A 28 1.33 -4.64 -4.75
C ILE A 28 2.43 -3.92 -5.53
N ARG A 29 2.26 -2.63 -5.84
CA ARG A 29 3.28 -1.85 -6.56
C ARG A 29 4.60 -1.83 -5.78
N LEU A 30 4.57 -1.54 -4.49
CA LEU A 30 5.76 -1.51 -3.64
C LEU A 30 6.45 -2.88 -3.57
N GLU A 31 5.69 -3.95 -3.34
CA GLU A 31 6.24 -5.31 -3.23
C GLU A 31 6.86 -5.78 -4.55
N VAL A 32 6.16 -5.53 -5.68
CA VAL A 32 6.63 -5.86 -7.03
C VAL A 32 7.96 -5.19 -7.33
N VAL A 33 8.02 -3.87 -7.10
CA VAL A 33 9.20 -3.09 -7.40
C VAL A 33 10.35 -3.47 -6.46
N HIS A 34 10.09 -3.60 -5.17
CA HIS A 34 11.09 -3.99 -4.19
C HIS A 34 11.74 -5.33 -4.56
N HIS A 35 10.93 -6.33 -4.93
CA HIS A 35 11.44 -7.63 -5.35
C HIS A 35 12.21 -7.56 -6.67
N TYR A 36 11.72 -6.79 -7.66
CA TYR A 36 12.41 -6.59 -8.93
C TYR A 36 13.80 -5.96 -8.75
N LEU A 37 13.95 -5.03 -7.81
CA LEU A 37 15.21 -4.34 -7.53
C LEU A 37 16.15 -5.15 -6.63
N ASN A 38 15.61 -6.03 -5.79
CA ASN A 38 16.35 -6.83 -4.81
C ASN A 38 16.06 -8.33 -5.00
N PRO A 39 16.44 -8.93 -6.14
CA PRO A 39 16.27 -10.36 -6.35
C PRO A 39 17.19 -11.11 -5.36
N ASP A 40 16.62 -12.05 -4.61
CA ASP A 40 17.39 -12.94 -3.75
C ASP A 40 17.85 -14.16 -4.58
N PRO A 41 19.16 -14.29 -4.90
CA PRO A 41 19.65 -15.39 -5.71
C PRO A 41 19.58 -16.75 -4.99
N ALA A 42 19.35 -16.77 -3.67
CA ALA A 42 19.24 -17.99 -2.89
C ALA A 42 17.80 -18.52 -2.80
N THR A 43 16.81 -17.76 -3.26
CA THR A 43 15.39 -18.17 -3.20
C THR A 43 14.86 -18.54 -4.58
N ASN A 44 14.14 -19.65 -4.65
CA ASN A 44 13.37 -20.06 -5.84
C ASN A 44 11.91 -19.61 -5.77
N LEU A 45 11.56 -18.76 -4.79
CA LEU A 45 10.20 -18.25 -4.64
C LEU A 45 9.88 -17.30 -5.78
N SER A 46 8.72 -17.49 -6.39
CA SER A 46 8.19 -16.49 -7.29
C SER A 46 7.82 -15.24 -6.51
N GLN A 47 7.76 -14.11 -7.22
CA GLN A 47 7.25 -12.86 -6.67
C GLN A 47 5.83 -13.01 -6.07
N TRP A 48 5.00 -13.88 -6.66
CA TRP A 48 3.66 -14.18 -6.13
C TRP A 48 3.72 -14.95 -4.82
N ASP A 49 4.63 -15.92 -4.68
CA ASP A 49 4.81 -16.65 -3.42
C ASP A 49 5.19 -15.69 -2.27
N ILE A 50 5.99 -14.66 -2.57
CA ILE A 50 6.39 -13.63 -1.60
C ILE A 50 5.18 -12.77 -1.21
N ILE A 51 4.44 -12.27 -2.19
CA ILE A 51 3.23 -11.48 -1.99
C ILE A 51 2.21 -12.26 -1.16
N ASP A 52 1.95 -13.53 -1.49
CA ASP A 52 0.95 -14.37 -0.83
C ASP A 52 1.32 -14.66 0.62
N ARG A 53 2.59 -14.99 0.90
CA ARG A 53 3.07 -15.18 2.28
C ARG A 53 2.92 -13.91 3.10
N ARG A 54 3.20 -12.75 2.51
CA ARG A 54 3.11 -11.47 3.20
C ARG A 54 1.64 -11.06 3.43
N LEU A 55 0.75 -11.31 2.47
CA LEU A 55 -0.69 -11.14 2.65
C LEU A 55 -1.24 -12.07 3.73
N GLU A 56 -0.81 -13.33 3.76
CA GLU A 56 -1.22 -14.27 4.81
C GLU A 56 -0.77 -13.79 6.20
N PHE A 57 0.46 -13.28 6.31
CA PHE A 57 0.95 -12.65 7.53
C PHE A 57 0.06 -11.47 7.94
N LEU A 58 -0.20 -10.53 7.03
CA LEU A 58 -1.02 -9.33 7.29
C LEU A 58 -2.45 -9.67 7.67
N ARG A 59 -3.03 -10.71 7.07
CA ARG A 59 -4.38 -11.20 7.38
C ARG A 59 -4.54 -11.59 8.84
N ARG A 60 -3.50 -12.19 9.43
CA ARG A 60 -3.45 -12.66 10.83
C ARG A 60 -3.17 -11.54 11.84
N GLN A 61 -2.86 -10.33 11.38
CA GLN A 61 -2.56 -9.20 12.27
C GLN A 61 -3.81 -8.54 12.84
N SER A 62 -3.63 -7.80 13.93
CA SER A 62 -4.69 -6.99 14.55
C SER A 62 -5.18 -5.88 13.61
N LEU A 63 -6.40 -5.39 13.84
CA LEU A 63 -6.95 -4.27 13.06
C LEU A 63 -6.04 -3.03 13.14
N ASN A 64 -5.52 -2.70 14.32
CA ASN A 64 -4.62 -1.55 14.50
C ASN A 64 -3.34 -1.69 13.68
N TYR A 65 -2.78 -2.90 13.63
CA TYR A 65 -1.62 -3.19 12.78
C TYR A 65 -1.98 -3.00 11.30
N LYS A 66 -3.08 -3.58 10.83
CA LYS A 66 -3.52 -3.46 9.43
C LYS A 66 -3.73 -2.00 9.04
N GLN A 67 -4.32 -1.19 9.92
CA GLN A 67 -4.53 0.23 9.70
C GLN A 67 -3.23 1.02 9.66
N ALA A 68 -2.32 0.80 10.60
CA ALA A 68 -1.01 1.43 10.62
C ALA A 68 -0.20 1.08 9.37
N TYR A 69 -0.16 -0.20 9.01
CA TYR A 69 0.50 -0.67 7.81
C TYR A 69 -0.10 -0.04 6.53
N ALA A 70 -1.43 0.01 6.41
CA ALA A 70 -2.10 0.63 5.28
C ALA A 70 -1.78 2.12 5.12
N ARG A 71 -1.73 2.87 6.22
CA ARG A 71 -1.34 4.29 6.21
C ARG A 71 0.10 4.48 5.73
N LEU A 72 1.02 3.66 6.23
CA LEU A 72 2.42 3.68 5.82
C LEU A 72 2.56 3.33 4.32
N ILE A 73 1.88 2.29 3.84
CA ILE A 73 1.89 1.89 2.43
C ILE A 73 1.44 3.02 1.50
N ILE A 74 0.30 3.67 1.81
CA ILE A 74 -0.21 4.77 0.99
C ILE A 74 0.72 5.98 1.02
N LYS A 75 1.25 6.30 2.21
CA LYS A 75 2.20 7.39 2.37
C LYS A 75 3.45 7.14 1.51
N THR A 76 4.06 5.96 1.63
CA THR A 76 5.25 5.58 0.87
C THR A 76 4.97 5.53 -0.63
N ASP A 77 3.85 4.95 -1.06
CA ASP A 77 3.48 4.90 -2.49
C ASP A 77 3.31 6.30 -3.09
N ARG A 78 2.70 7.23 -2.34
CA ARG A 78 2.54 8.63 -2.78
C ARG A 78 3.89 9.36 -2.81
N GLU A 79 4.73 9.17 -1.81
CA GLU A 79 6.06 9.82 -1.73
C GLU A 79 6.98 9.36 -2.86
N LEU A 80 6.90 8.08 -3.25
CA LEU A 80 7.75 7.51 -4.29
C LEU A 80 7.17 7.69 -5.71
N PHE A 81 5.88 7.44 -5.92
CA PHE A 81 5.26 7.37 -7.25
C PHE A 81 4.26 8.49 -7.56
N GLY A 82 4.06 9.43 -6.64
CA GLY A 82 3.12 10.54 -6.83
C GLY A 82 3.57 11.50 -7.93
N ASP A 83 4.77 12.06 -7.75
CA ASP A 83 5.31 13.13 -8.62
C ASP A 83 6.58 12.70 -9.37
N PHE A 84 7.12 11.51 -9.09
CA PHE A 84 8.38 11.03 -9.67
C PHE A 84 8.14 9.91 -10.69
N GLU A 85 8.90 9.94 -11.79
CA GLU A 85 8.99 8.81 -12.70
C GLU A 85 9.85 7.70 -12.07
N PHE A 86 9.52 6.44 -12.38
CA PHE A 86 10.20 5.27 -11.82
C PHE A 86 11.73 5.33 -11.91
N ARG A 87 12.26 5.84 -13.03
CA ARG A 87 13.71 5.93 -13.28
C ARG A 87 14.44 6.92 -12.36
N ASP A 88 13.72 7.86 -11.78
CA ASP A 88 14.26 8.93 -10.93
C ASP A 88 14.18 8.58 -9.44
N ILE A 89 13.52 7.48 -9.08
CA ILE A 89 13.38 7.01 -7.70
C ILE A 89 14.66 6.26 -7.28
N PRO A 90 15.32 6.67 -6.19
CA PRO A 90 16.45 5.91 -5.63
C PRO A 90 16.02 4.49 -5.28
N ARG A 91 16.78 3.48 -5.72
CA ARG A 91 16.40 2.06 -5.54
C ARG A 91 16.27 1.65 -4.08
N ASP A 92 17.12 2.22 -3.24
CA ASP A 92 17.17 2.02 -1.79
C ASP A 92 16.02 2.72 -1.04
N ALA A 93 15.34 3.68 -1.67
CA ALA A 93 14.16 4.33 -1.10
C ALA A 93 12.90 3.45 -1.17
N ILE A 94 12.88 2.44 -2.06
CA ILE A 94 11.71 1.58 -2.27
C ILE A 94 11.74 0.42 -1.29
N VAL A 95 11.31 0.70 -0.07
CA VAL A 95 11.26 -0.26 1.03
C VAL A 95 9.85 -0.41 1.58
N LEU A 96 9.51 -1.61 2.01
CA LEU A 96 8.26 -1.88 2.71
C LEU A 96 8.33 -1.40 4.17
N PRO A 97 7.19 -1.05 4.79
CA PRO A 97 7.17 -0.64 6.18
C PRO A 97 7.79 -1.70 7.10
N SER A 98 8.77 -1.30 7.90
CA SER A 98 9.38 -2.16 8.91
C SER A 98 8.45 -2.35 10.11
N GLU A 99 8.67 -3.41 10.88
CA GLU A 99 7.93 -3.63 12.13
C GLU A 99 8.01 -2.44 13.08
N SER A 100 9.20 -1.83 13.21
CA SER A 100 9.40 -0.67 14.08
C SER A 100 8.59 0.55 13.63
N GLN A 101 8.49 0.79 12.32
CA GLN A 101 7.65 1.87 11.77
C GLN A 101 6.17 1.61 12.03
N VAL A 102 5.71 0.37 11.88
CA VAL A 102 4.32 0.00 12.17
C VAL A 102 3.99 0.21 13.64
N GLN A 103 4.86 -0.21 14.56
CA GLN A 103 4.64 -0.02 15.99
C GLN A 103 4.65 1.47 16.39
N GLN A 104 5.53 2.28 15.79
CA GLN A 104 5.53 3.73 15.98
C GLN A 104 4.22 4.37 15.49
N GLU A 105 3.73 3.95 14.33
CA GLU A 105 2.48 4.43 13.75
C GLU A 105 1.25 4.02 14.61
N ILE A 106 1.25 2.81 15.18
CA ILE A 106 0.24 2.37 16.16
C ILE A 106 0.30 3.25 17.41
N GLY A 107 1.49 3.51 17.95
CA GLY A 107 1.68 4.37 19.11
C GLY A 107 1.19 5.80 18.85
N ALA A 108 1.56 6.40 17.71
CA ALA A 108 1.15 7.74 17.32
C ALA A 108 -0.38 7.86 17.17
N ALA A 109 -1.03 6.86 16.56
CA ALA A 109 -2.48 6.83 16.41
C ALA A 109 -3.22 6.70 17.75
N ASN A 110 -2.62 6.05 18.75
CA ASN A 110 -3.20 5.95 20.09
C ASN A 110 -3.04 7.27 20.90
N HIS A 111 -2.01 8.07 20.59
CA HIS A 111 -1.78 9.37 21.23
C HIS A 111 -2.56 10.52 20.60
N VAL A 112 -2.86 10.44 19.30
CA VAL A 112 -3.67 11.43 18.58
C VAL A 112 -5.14 11.00 18.65
N GLY A 113 -5.86 11.45 19.68
CA GLY A 113 -7.33 11.50 19.67
C GLY A 113 -7.83 12.34 18.49
N PRO A 114 -9.13 12.28 18.11
CA PRO A 114 -9.61 12.73 16.82
C PRO A 114 -9.55 14.27 16.72
N VAL A 115 -8.42 14.80 16.25
CA VAL A 115 -8.30 16.20 15.87
C VAL A 115 -8.58 16.26 14.38
N GLY A 116 -9.85 16.52 14.07
CA GLY A 116 -10.27 16.84 12.71
C GLY A 116 -9.56 18.11 12.27
N ASN A 117 -8.60 17.97 11.36
CA ASN A 117 -8.15 19.07 10.52
C ASN A 117 -7.98 18.55 9.09
N GLY A 118 -8.80 19.11 8.20
CA GLY A 118 -8.97 18.69 6.82
C GLY A 118 -7.67 18.79 6.03
N ALA A 119 -7.04 17.63 5.80
CA ALA A 119 -6.10 17.33 4.73
C ALA A 119 -5.70 15.84 4.77
N ASN A 120 -5.72 15.24 5.97
CA ASN A 120 -5.53 13.81 6.17
C ASN A 120 -6.88 13.17 6.45
N GLU A 121 -7.59 12.78 5.39
CA GLU A 121 -8.70 11.84 5.52
C GLU A 121 -8.17 10.63 6.29
N THR A 122 -8.62 10.43 7.53
CA THR A 122 -8.19 9.32 8.36
C THR A 122 -8.57 8.05 7.60
N MET A 123 -7.62 7.43 6.90
CA MET A 123 -7.89 6.23 6.12
C MET A 123 -8.25 5.11 7.11
N VAL A 124 -9.54 4.93 7.32
CA VAL A 124 -10.10 3.79 8.01
C VAL A 124 -10.24 2.70 6.96
N VAL A 125 -9.30 1.78 6.97
CA VAL A 125 -9.38 0.55 6.19
C VAL A 125 -10.19 -0.50 6.95
N ASP A 126 -10.99 -1.24 6.19
CA ASP A 126 -11.77 -2.36 6.69
C ASP A 126 -10.87 -3.50 7.21
N GLN A 127 -11.40 -4.39 8.05
CA GLN A 127 -10.68 -5.59 8.50
C GLN A 127 -10.17 -6.46 7.34
N ASP A 128 -10.84 -6.35 6.20
CA ASP A 128 -10.61 -7.14 5.01
C ASP A 128 -9.61 -6.53 4.03
N VAL A 129 -8.92 -5.46 4.42
CA VAL A 129 -7.94 -4.77 3.56
C VAL A 129 -6.86 -5.70 2.97
N PHE A 130 -6.47 -6.74 3.71
CA PHE A 130 -5.53 -7.79 3.29
C PHE A 130 -6.14 -9.21 3.33
N MET A 131 -7.48 -9.34 3.25
CA MET A 131 -8.15 -10.64 3.07
C MET A 131 -8.08 -11.13 1.63
#